data_AF-A0A2N3DDT0-F1
#
_entry.id   AF-A0A2N3DDT0-F1
#
_cell.length_a   1.000
_cell.length_b   1.000
_cell.length_c   1.000
_cell.angle_alpha   90.00
_cell.angle_beta   90.00
_cell.angle_gamma   90.00
#
_symmetry.space_group_name_H-M   'P 1'
#
loop_
_entity.id
_entity.type
_entity.pdbx_description
1 polymer ?
#
loop_
_entity_poly.entity_id
_entity_poly.type
_entity_poly.pdbx_seq_one_letter_code
_entity_poly.pdbx_strand_id
1 'polypeptide(L)'
;MKRFNSALFLASVASMALASAASAQSIIPGPVGPNDTDGALHGAGATSVQNILVQELNCIGGNNPLLTETGGSVPIAEPTALTTPAGTFNCSTQELQPNFEAKYVGTGSGFGRQSWRNRTEQFTATGRTVLGGPWNTVQFAFADSSITAGDITDYNNATTGAATLGVTPIMFPKYVLPVAIAYNPIYGRNTTTSTDYTFRVNPAFSAATTQIGGVNVGGLRLTRDLYCGILNGQITNWNHPDLQTANGNQSLGDPADPRWAAQGAPIRLVGRLDRSGTTDLYTRALAAQCNSVPGVTNRYTLNAETLPYNSSSGVNFVTERPDTGLRPGGGTTAGTFNLVGREWFNPASGGSILVSASSSGTAPSSNPNAANGNGSGLFLVASGSGAVRDAINFAPDFATTANPNILLNGKVGYISSDYVANSPTGSATLFAAALENANNSTFNLPSAANSSASLTAIAPPQAAANGAFQLADTRLVRNPAGGANIQARRANPLAWYDVLYPTPTTGLANPAAGYPFSGTTQVLAHQCYKATNRPFVVNFLGWNTDAVTRDSANANRTGIFTNASTGLLALSNIGTLPQPWRRAVNQTFLTDSNETNGGQRLGDLNLWIQSLPTPAGTANATACAGATGI
;
A
#
# COMPACT_ATOMS: atom_id res chain seq x y z
N MET A 1 33.83 10.08 -73.04
CA MET A 1 34.38 9.50 -71.79
C MET A 1 33.87 10.31 -70.61
N LYS A 2 33.07 9.68 -69.72
CA LYS A 2 32.78 9.95 -68.27
C LYS A 2 32.39 11.39 -67.82
N ARG A 3 31.49 11.68 -66.86
CA ARG A 3 30.51 10.98 -65.98
C ARG A 3 29.74 12.08 -65.15
N PHE A 4 28.44 11.88 -64.94
CA PHE A 4 27.54 12.16 -63.77
C PHE A 4 27.43 13.53 -63.02
N ASN A 5 26.25 14.15 -63.14
CA ASN A 5 25.17 14.42 -62.14
C ASN A 5 25.46 14.74 -60.65
N SER A 6 24.93 15.88 -60.15
CA SER A 6 23.72 15.98 -59.28
C SER A 6 23.73 17.16 -58.29
N ALA A 7 22.55 17.76 -58.12
CA ALA A 7 22.22 18.90 -57.28
C ALA A 7 21.59 18.51 -55.92
N LEU A 8 21.40 19.54 -55.08
CA LEU A 8 20.45 19.69 -53.97
C LEU A 8 20.75 18.98 -52.64
N PHE A 9 20.99 19.78 -51.60
CA PHE A 9 20.89 19.39 -50.19
C PHE A 9 19.85 20.28 -49.50
N LEU A 10 18.64 19.74 -49.33
CA LEU A 10 17.66 20.17 -48.32
C LEU A 10 16.82 18.92 -48.01
N ALA A 11 17.03 18.31 -46.85
CA ALA A 11 16.19 17.22 -46.37
C ALA A 11 15.93 17.37 -44.88
N SER A 12 14.66 17.67 -44.61
CA SER A 12 13.88 17.62 -43.39
C SER A 12 14.12 16.41 -42.49
N VAL A 13 14.31 16.68 -41.21
CA VAL A 13 14.16 15.73 -40.09
C VAL A 13 12.66 15.52 -39.86
N ALA A 14 12.13 14.38 -40.32
CA ALA A 14 10.81 13.90 -39.94
C ALA A 14 10.98 12.98 -38.71
N SER A 15 10.73 13.52 -37.53
CA SER A 15 10.57 12.76 -36.30
C SER A 15 9.38 11.82 -36.43
N MET A 16 9.63 10.51 -36.37
CA MET A 16 8.59 9.48 -36.31
C MET A 16 7.85 9.58 -34.98
N ALA A 17 6.72 10.27 -34.97
CA ALA A 17 5.65 10.06 -34.02
C ALA A 17 4.93 8.76 -34.40
N LEU A 18 5.43 7.61 -33.95
CA LEU A 18 4.60 6.41 -33.85
C LEU A 18 3.61 6.66 -32.70
N ALA A 19 2.44 7.20 -33.06
CA ALA A 19 1.25 7.05 -32.25
C ALA A 19 0.98 5.54 -32.11
N SER A 20 1.31 4.97 -30.96
CA SER A 20 0.74 3.69 -30.54
C SER A 20 -0.77 3.83 -30.64
N ALA A 21 -1.42 2.95 -31.41
CA ALA A 21 -2.88 2.93 -31.52
C ALA A 21 -3.47 2.96 -30.11
N ALA A 22 -4.08 4.09 -29.75
CA ALA A 22 -4.94 4.17 -28.59
C ALA A 22 -5.98 3.06 -28.79
N SER A 23 -6.00 2.09 -27.88
CA SER A 23 -7.01 1.04 -27.87
C SER A 23 -8.37 1.70 -27.96
N ALA A 24 -9.01 1.60 -29.13
CA ALA A 24 -10.34 2.13 -29.35
C ALA A 24 -11.25 1.53 -28.28
N GLN A 25 -11.84 2.40 -27.46
CA GLN A 25 -12.81 2.00 -26.47
C GLN A 25 -14.01 1.40 -27.20
N SER A 26 -14.16 0.08 -27.10
CA SER A 26 -15.46 -0.54 -27.33
C SER A 26 -16.34 -0.13 -26.15
N ILE A 27 -17.16 0.90 -26.35
CA ILE A 27 -18.35 1.12 -25.54
C ILE A 27 -19.21 -0.11 -25.77
N ILE A 28 -19.28 -1.02 -24.79
CA ILE A 28 -20.18 -2.18 -24.84
C ILE A 28 -21.47 -1.76 -24.12
N PRO A 29 -22.59 -1.58 -24.83
CA PRO A 29 -23.90 -1.48 -24.21
C PRO A 29 -24.40 -2.92 -23.95
N GLY A 30 -24.21 -3.43 -22.74
CA GLY A 30 -24.64 -4.79 -22.36
C GLY A 30 -24.47 -5.07 -20.85
N PRO A 31 -25.28 -5.98 -20.27
CA PRO A 31 -25.63 -5.99 -18.85
C PRO A 31 -24.50 -6.44 -17.91
N VAL A 32 -24.65 -5.97 -16.65
CA VAL A 32 -23.99 -6.31 -15.37
C VAL A 32 -23.05 -7.53 -15.37
N GLY A 33 -21.83 -7.32 -14.85
CA GLY A 33 -20.68 -8.25 -14.90
C GLY A 33 -20.85 -9.56 -14.10
N PRO A 34 -20.13 -10.67 -14.37
CA PRO A 34 -20.49 -11.93 -13.74
C PRO A 34 -19.37 -12.52 -12.88
N ASN A 35 -19.67 -12.74 -11.60
CA ASN A 35 -19.41 -14.01 -10.90
C ASN A 35 -20.32 -14.21 -9.70
N ASP A 36 -20.95 -13.13 -9.23
CA ASP A 36 -22.06 -13.18 -8.30
C ASP A 36 -23.30 -12.57 -8.98
N THR A 37 -24.48 -12.80 -8.43
CA THR A 37 -25.77 -12.32 -8.98
C THR A 37 -25.89 -10.80 -9.08
N ASP A 38 -24.86 -10.06 -8.65
CA ASP A 38 -24.90 -8.62 -8.37
C ASP A 38 -24.20 -7.75 -9.41
N GLY A 39 -23.52 -8.32 -10.42
CA GLY A 39 -23.01 -7.49 -11.52
C GLY A 39 -21.62 -6.88 -11.36
N ALA A 40 -20.98 -7.04 -10.19
CA ALA A 40 -19.79 -6.26 -9.80
C ALA A 40 -18.48 -7.07 -9.86
N LEU A 41 -17.35 -6.37 -9.93
CA LEU A 41 -16.03 -6.93 -9.61
C LEU A 41 -15.80 -6.90 -8.10
N HIS A 42 -15.43 -8.01 -7.48
CA HIS A 42 -15.16 -8.08 -6.04
C HIS A 42 -13.67 -8.18 -5.76
N GLY A 43 -13.22 -7.32 -4.84
CA GLY A 43 -11.84 -7.28 -4.41
C GLY A 43 -11.66 -7.25 -2.90
N ALA A 44 -10.50 -7.71 -2.47
CA ALA A 44 -10.14 -7.73 -1.05
C ALA A 44 -8.66 -7.40 -0.83
N GLY A 45 -8.28 -7.09 0.41
CA GLY A 45 -6.88 -7.11 0.83
C GLY A 45 -6.40 -5.83 1.51
N ALA A 46 -5.30 -5.27 1.00
CA ALA A 46 -4.56 -4.18 1.62
C ALA A 46 -5.45 -2.98 2.04
N THR A 47 -5.55 -2.76 3.34
CA THR A 47 -6.20 -1.57 3.93
C THR A 47 -5.36 -0.31 3.80
N SER A 48 -4.11 -0.41 3.34
CA SER A 48 -3.24 0.73 3.05
C SER A 48 -3.75 1.61 1.92
N VAL A 49 -4.52 1.06 0.98
CA VAL A 49 -4.97 1.78 -0.23
C VAL A 49 -6.48 1.75 -0.39
N GLN A 50 -7.22 1.30 0.62
CA GLN A 50 -8.66 1.08 0.48
C GLN A 50 -9.42 2.37 0.18
N ASN A 51 -9.01 3.51 0.77
CA ASN A 51 -9.72 4.77 0.56
C ASN A 51 -9.47 5.28 -0.86
N ILE A 52 -8.19 5.37 -1.26
CA ILE A 52 -7.81 5.81 -2.60
C ILE A 52 -8.35 4.88 -3.69
N LEU A 53 -8.35 3.56 -3.45
CA LEU A 53 -8.93 2.60 -4.37
C LEU A 53 -10.42 2.85 -4.56
N VAL A 54 -11.17 3.07 -3.48
CA VAL A 54 -12.61 3.34 -3.59
C VAL A 54 -12.88 4.64 -4.33
N GLN A 55 -12.08 5.69 -4.10
CA GLN A 55 -12.17 6.92 -4.91
C GLN A 55 -11.90 6.65 -6.39
N GLU A 56 -10.91 5.82 -6.74
CA GLU A 56 -10.68 5.44 -8.13
C GLU A 56 -11.89 4.69 -8.72
N LEU A 57 -12.43 3.71 -8.00
CA LEU A 57 -13.60 2.95 -8.46
C LEU A 57 -14.81 3.88 -8.67
N ASN A 58 -15.04 4.82 -7.75
CA ASN A 58 -16.10 5.82 -7.85
C ASN A 58 -15.89 6.79 -9.01
N CYS A 59 -14.68 7.28 -9.24
CA CYS A 59 -14.35 8.04 -10.44
C CYS A 59 -14.61 7.24 -11.74
N ILE A 60 -14.38 5.92 -11.71
CA ILE A 60 -14.58 5.08 -12.90
C ILE A 60 -16.08 4.87 -13.17
N GLY A 61 -16.88 4.43 -12.20
CA GLY A 61 -18.27 4.02 -12.47
C GLY A 61 -19.31 4.33 -11.39
N GLY A 62 -19.02 5.22 -10.44
CA GLY A 62 -19.96 5.71 -9.43
C GLY A 62 -20.37 4.69 -8.36
N ASN A 63 -20.75 5.18 -7.17
CA ASN A 63 -21.45 4.43 -6.10
C ASN A 63 -20.86 3.07 -5.67
N ASN A 64 -19.54 2.93 -5.69
CA ASN A 64 -18.78 1.79 -5.17
C ASN A 64 -18.45 2.03 -3.69
N PRO A 65 -19.19 1.46 -2.72
CA PRO A 65 -18.89 1.67 -1.31
C PRO A 65 -17.62 0.92 -0.88
N LEU A 66 -16.89 1.49 0.09
CA LEU A 66 -15.95 0.70 0.87
C LEU A 66 -16.75 -0.25 1.76
N LEU A 67 -16.54 -1.55 1.61
CA LEU A 67 -17.18 -2.55 2.44
C LEU A 67 -16.31 -2.88 3.65
N THR A 68 -16.97 -3.10 4.78
CA THR A 68 -16.34 -3.54 6.03
C THR A 68 -16.54 -5.04 6.23
N GLU A 69 -15.63 -5.65 7.00
CA GLU A 69 -15.66 -7.08 7.33
C GLU A 69 -16.91 -7.51 8.15
N THR A 70 -17.61 -6.54 8.75
CA THR A 70 -18.81 -6.74 9.57
C THR A 70 -20.11 -6.48 8.82
N GLY A 71 -20.06 -6.31 7.48
CA GLY A 71 -21.26 -6.08 6.69
C GLY A 71 -21.82 -4.65 6.81
N GLY A 72 -20.96 -3.65 7.03
CA GLY A 72 -21.29 -2.23 6.87
C GLY A 72 -20.62 -1.62 5.64
N SER A 73 -21.18 -0.54 5.09
CA SER A 73 -20.54 0.29 4.07
C SER A 73 -20.08 1.60 4.67
N VAL A 74 -18.92 2.08 4.24
CA VAL A 74 -18.38 3.38 4.63
C VAL A 74 -18.34 4.27 3.39
N PRO A 75 -19.06 5.40 3.37
CA PRO A 75 -18.93 6.36 2.28
C PRO A 75 -17.53 6.98 2.33
N ILE A 76 -16.89 7.04 1.17
CA ILE A 76 -15.61 7.73 0.99
C ILE A 76 -15.90 9.03 0.22
N ALA A 77 -15.27 10.12 0.64
CA ALA A 77 -15.43 11.41 -0.02
C ALA A 77 -14.77 11.38 -1.40
N GLU A 78 -15.53 11.77 -2.43
CA GLU A 78 -15.05 11.77 -3.82
C GLU A 78 -14.30 13.06 -4.18
N PRO A 79 -13.23 12.97 -4.99
CA PRO A 79 -12.53 14.14 -5.47
C PRO A 79 -13.40 14.89 -6.49
N THR A 80 -13.65 16.17 -6.22
CA THR A 80 -14.55 17.00 -7.05
C THR A 80 -13.84 17.92 -8.04
N ALA A 81 -12.51 17.98 -7.99
CA ALA A 81 -11.71 18.95 -8.72
C ALA A 81 -10.43 18.36 -9.35
N LEU A 82 -10.53 17.18 -9.99
CA LEU A 82 -9.38 16.60 -10.69
C LEU A 82 -9.09 17.37 -11.98
N THR A 83 -7.85 17.83 -12.16
CA THR A 83 -7.49 18.59 -13.38
C THR A 83 -7.05 17.64 -14.49
N THR A 84 -7.68 17.74 -15.65
CA THR A 84 -7.39 16.94 -16.85
C THR A 84 -7.20 17.84 -18.07
N PRO A 85 -6.64 17.33 -19.20
CA PRO A 85 -6.58 18.09 -20.45
C PRO A 85 -7.95 18.59 -20.96
N ALA A 86 -9.02 17.87 -20.63
CA ALA A 86 -10.40 18.25 -20.96
C ALA A 86 -11.07 19.16 -19.90
N GLY A 87 -10.31 19.68 -18.94
CA GLY A 87 -10.81 20.53 -17.85
C GLY A 87 -10.94 19.79 -16.52
N THR A 88 -11.71 20.38 -15.60
CA THR A 88 -11.97 19.80 -14.27
C THR A 88 -12.94 18.62 -14.38
N PHE A 89 -12.61 17.52 -13.70
CA PHE A 89 -13.44 16.33 -13.57
C PHE A 89 -13.90 16.16 -12.12
N ASN A 90 -15.19 15.92 -11.95
CA ASN A 90 -15.82 15.75 -10.65
C ASN A 90 -16.33 14.32 -10.50
N CYS A 91 -15.64 13.49 -9.71
CA CYS A 91 -16.01 12.10 -9.51
C CYS A 91 -17.29 11.90 -8.69
N SER A 92 -17.83 12.94 -8.06
CA SER A 92 -19.13 12.84 -7.37
C SER A 92 -20.33 12.98 -8.32
N THR A 93 -20.12 13.47 -9.55
CA THR A 93 -21.20 13.70 -10.54
C THR A 93 -20.87 13.20 -11.94
N GLN A 94 -19.66 12.71 -12.17
CA GLN A 94 -19.18 12.24 -13.48
C GLN A 94 -18.48 10.91 -13.34
N GLU A 95 -18.61 10.07 -14.37
CA GLU A 95 -18.05 8.72 -14.43
C GLU A 95 -17.17 8.61 -15.68
N LEU A 96 -15.97 8.02 -15.53
CA LEU A 96 -15.10 7.76 -16.67
C LEU A 96 -15.67 6.67 -17.59
N GLN A 97 -16.33 5.68 -16.99
CA GLN A 97 -16.93 4.54 -17.64
C GLN A 97 -18.25 4.17 -16.93
N PRO A 98 -19.40 4.61 -17.46
CA PRO A 98 -20.69 4.27 -16.91
C PRO A 98 -20.93 2.77 -16.82
N ASN A 99 -21.68 2.34 -15.80
CA ASN A 99 -22.01 0.94 -15.50
C ASN A 99 -20.82 0.07 -15.05
N PHE A 100 -19.69 0.67 -14.69
CA PHE A 100 -18.63 -0.05 -13.99
C PHE A 100 -18.97 -0.14 -12.51
N GLU A 101 -19.12 -1.36 -11.97
CA GLU A 101 -19.30 -1.59 -10.54
C GLU A 101 -18.18 -2.50 -10.02
N ALA A 102 -17.59 -2.10 -8.90
CA ALA A 102 -16.59 -2.86 -8.19
C ALA A 102 -16.71 -2.65 -6.68
N LYS A 103 -16.61 -3.72 -5.91
CA LYS A 103 -16.69 -3.72 -4.44
C LYS A 103 -15.35 -4.09 -3.86
N TYR A 104 -14.96 -3.39 -2.80
CA TYR A 104 -13.70 -3.66 -2.13
C TYR A 104 -13.88 -3.82 -0.63
N VAL A 105 -13.33 -4.90 -0.07
CA VAL A 105 -13.27 -5.12 1.38
C VAL A 105 -11.81 -5.02 1.85
N GLY A 106 -11.54 -4.02 2.70
CA GLY A 106 -10.23 -3.87 3.34
C GLY A 106 -10.02 -4.93 4.42
N THR A 107 -9.21 -5.94 4.14
CA THR A 107 -9.01 -7.11 5.01
C THR A 107 -7.60 -7.33 5.55
N GLY A 108 -6.63 -6.53 5.08
CA GLY A 108 -5.21 -6.79 5.25
C GLY A 108 -4.65 -7.61 4.08
N SER A 109 -3.38 -7.38 3.73
CA SER A 109 -2.75 -7.99 2.56
C SER A 109 -2.73 -9.51 2.62
N GLY A 110 -2.50 -10.10 3.81
CA GLY A 110 -2.45 -11.55 3.98
C GLY A 110 -3.78 -12.24 3.68
N PHE A 111 -4.89 -11.68 4.19
CA PHE A 111 -6.23 -12.21 3.87
C PHE A 111 -6.57 -11.97 2.41
N GLY A 112 -6.25 -10.80 1.84
CA GLY A 112 -6.43 -10.53 0.40
C GLY A 112 -5.74 -11.58 -0.50
N ARG A 113 -4.47 -11.92 -0.20
CA ARG A 113 -3.77 -13.01 -0.90
C ARG A 113 -4.47 -14.36 -0.73
N GLN A 114 -4.92 -14.66 0.49
CA GLN A 114 -5.66 -15.89 0.76
C GLN A 114 -6.97 -15.94 -0.06
N SER A 115 -7.73 -14.86 -0.13
CA SER A 115 -8.96 -14.81 -0.92
C SER A 115 -8.69 -14.94 -2.41
N TRP A 116 -7.64 -14.32 -2.92
CA TRP A 116 -7.28 -14.38 -4.34
C TRP A 116 -6.82 -15.77 -4.81
N ARG A 117 -6.05 -16.50 -3.99
CA ARG A 117 -5.53 -17.82 -4.38
C ARG A 117 -6.55 -18.95 -4.29
N ASN A 118 -7.66 -18.74 -3.56
CA ASN A 118 -8.70 -19.75 -3.39
C ASN A 118 -9.88 -19.50 -4.34
N ARG A 119 -10.44 -20.57 -4.88
CA ARG A 119 -11.63 -20.50 -5.77
C ARG A 119 -12.97 -20.42 -5.02
N THR A 120 -12.97 -20.50 -3.70
CA THR A 120 -14.17 -20.46 -2.86
C THR A 120 -14.13 -19.26 -1.94
N GLU A 121 -15.31 -18.79 -1.55
CA GLU A 121 -15.47 -17.70 -0.58
C GLU A 121 -14.62 -17.94 0.69
N GLN A 122 -13.80 -16.95 1.05
CA GLN A 122 -13.02 -17.00 2.30
C GLN A 122 -13.68 -16.20 3.44
N PHE A 123 -14.66 -15.34 3.15
CA PHE A 123 -15.33 -14.51 4.14
C PHE A 123 -16.20 -15.35 5.08
N THR A 124 -17.17 -16.11 4.54
CA THR A 124 -18.02 -17.01 5.34
C THR A 124 -17.21 -18.07 6.09
N ALA A 125 -16.16 -18.64 5.47
CA ALA A 125 -15.28 -19.63 6.10
C ALA A 125 -14.52 -19.09 7.33
N THR A 126 -14.40 -17.77 7.46
CA THR A 126 -13.77 -17.09 8.60
C THR A 126 -14.78 -16.38 9.51
N GLY A 127 -16.08 -16.65 9.34
CA GLY A 127 -17.15 -16.04 10.12
C GLY A 127 -17.39 -14.56 9.80
N ARG A 128 -16.94 -14.08 8.64
CA ARG A 128 -17.11 -12.69 8.18
C ARG A 128 -18.34 -12.58 7.28
N THR A 129 -19.09 -11.50 7.44
CA THR A 129 -20.28 -11.20 6.62
C THR A 129 -19.95 -10.02 5.72
N VAL A 130 -20.09 -10.19 4.40
CA VAL A 130 -19.92 -9.09 3.43
C VAL A 130 -21.29 -8.58 3.00
N LEU A 131 -21.44 -7.26 2.87
CA LEU A 131 -22.64 -6.66 2.27
C LEU A 131 -22.76 -7.07 0.81
N GLY A 132 -23.97 -7.53 0.42
CA GLY A 132 -24.25 -7.99 -0.94
C GLY A 132 -24.36 -9.50 -1.09
N GLY A 133 -24.18 -10.26 0.00
CA GLY A 133 -24.28 -11.72 -0.01
C GLY A 133 -22.93 -12.41 -0.18
N PRO A 134 -22.89 -13.75 -0.15
CA PRO A 134 -21.65 -14.51 -0.25
C PRO A 134 -21.00 -14.28 -1.62
N TRP A 135 -19.71 -13.94 -1.61
CA TRP A 135 -18.93 -13.78 -2.84
C TRP A 135 -18.42 -15.13 -3.30
N ASN A 136 -18.73 -15.56 -4.53
CA ASN A 136 -18.26 -16.87 -5.00
C ASN A 136 -16.73 -16.91 -5.14
N THR A 137 -16.14 -15.80 -5.59
CA THR A 137 -14.68 -15.65 -5.80
C THR A 137 -14.26 -14.19 -5.66
N VAL A 138 -13.07 -13.92 -5.15
CA VAL A 138 -12.42 -12.61 -5.29
C VAL A 138 -11.73 -12.52 -6.66
N GLN A 139 -12.09 -11.53 -7.47
CA GLN A 139 -11.59 -11.35 -8.84
C GLN A 139 -10.29 -10.53 -8.91
N PHE A 140 -10.00 -9.75 -7.86
CA PHE A 140 -8.73 -9.05 -7.69
C PHE A 140 -8.41 -8.87 -6.21
N ALA A 141 -7.13 -8.83 -5.84
CA ALA A 141 -6.73 -8.45 -4.50
C ALA A 141 -5.61 -7.42 -4.53
N PHE A 142 -5.43 -6.76 -3.39
CA PHE A 142 -4.30 -5.86 -3.18
C PHE A 142 -3.44 -6.33 -2.02
N ALA A 143 -2.12 -6.25 -2.18
CA ALA A 143 -1.17 -6.61 -1.14
C ALA A 143 0.07 -5.72 -1.19
N ASP A 144 0.48 -5.13 -0.06
CA ASP A 144 1.76 -4.38 0.00
C ASP A 144 2.97 -5.32 0.21
N SER A 145 2.68 -6.55 0.62
CA SER A 145 3.62 -7.66 0.78
C SER A 145 3.52 -8.62 -0.40
N SER A 146 4.65 -9.23 -0.76
CA SER A 146 4.73 -10.18 -1.86
C SER A 146 3.83 -11.41 -1.65
N ILE A 147 3.37 -12.00 -2.76
CA ILE A 147 3.04 -13.43 -2.78
C ILE A 147 4.30 -14.29 -2.52
N THR A 148 4.12 -15.50 -2.04
CA THR A 148 5.17 -16.50 -1.79
C THR A 148 5.11 -17.63 -2.82
N ALA A 149 6.15 -18.46 -2.91
CA ALA A 149 6.09 -19.70 -3.70
C ALA A 149 4.96 -20.64 -3.21
N GLY A 150 4.70 -20.64 -1.90
CA GLY A 150 3.56 -21.33 -1.31
C GLY A 150 2.21 -20.77 -1.77
N ASP A 151 2.07 -19.44 -1.87
CA ASP A 151 0.86 -18.83 -2.44
C ASP A 151 0.62 -19.27 -3.89
N ILE A 152 1.68 -19.43 -4.69
CA ILE A 152 1.58 -19.91 -6.08
C ILE A 152 1.20 -21.39 -6.11
N THR A 153 1.76 -22.20 -5.20
CA THR A 153 1.41 -23.61 -5.06
C THR A 153 -0.07 -23.77 -4.68
N ASP A 154 -0.55 -22.98 -3.71
CA ASP A 154 -1.95 -22.95 -3.29
C ASP A 154 -2.87 -22.46 -4.42
N TYR A 155 -2.44 -21.43 -5.16
CA TYR A 155 -3.17 -20.92 -6.33
C TYR A 155 -3.30 -21.99 -7.42
N ASN A 156 -2.23 -22.76 -7.66
CA ASN A 156 -2.16 -23.84 -8.65
C ASN A 156 -2.78 -25.15 -8.17
N ASN A 157 -3.27 -25.23 -6.93
CA ASN A 157 -3.84 -26.45 -6.38
C ASN A 157 -5.09 -26.87 -7.18
N ALA A 158 -5.08 -28.09 -7.71
CA ALA A 158 -6.13 -28.62 -8.59
C ALA A 158 -7.50 -28.84 -7.91
N THR A 159 -7.59 -28.74 -6.59
CA THR A 159 -8.82 -28.98 -5.81
C THR A 159 -9.39 -27.71 -5.19
N THR A 160 -8.55 -26.80 -4.74
CA THR A 160 -8.98 -25.59 -3.99
C THR A 160 -8.50 -24.28 -4.62
N GLY A 161 -7.50 -24.36 -5.50
CA GLY A 161 -6.83 -23.21 -6.08
C GLY A 161 -7.61 -22.56 -7.22
N ALA A 162 -7.41 -21.25 -7.38
CA ALA A 162 -8.00 -20.45 -8.44
C ALA A 162 -7.56 -20.91 -9.85
N ALA A 163 -6.38 -21.53 -10.01
CA ALA A 163 -5.91 -22.03 -11.31
C ALA A 163 -6.80 -23.11 -11.93
N THR A 164 -7.64 -23.78 -11.13
CA THR A 164 -8.64 -24.73 -11.64
C THR A 164 -9.68 -24.10 -12.56
N LEU A 165 -9.75 -22.76 -12.57
CA LEU A 165 -10.51 -21.95 -13.52
C LEU A 165 -9.74 -21.67 -14.83
N GLY A 166 -8.60 -22.33 -15.06
CA GLY A 166 -7.77 -22.20 -16.25
C GLY A 166 -7.00 -20.87 -16.35
N VAL A 167 -6.55 -20.33 -15.21
CA VAL A 167 -6.01 -18.97 -15.10
C VAL A 167 -4.57 -18.97 -14.55
N THR A 168 -3.70 -18.15 -15.13
CA THR A 168 -2.35 -17.86 -14.58
C THR A 168 -2.44 -16.72 -13.56
N PRO A 169 -1.67 -16.75 -12.45
CA PRO A 169 -1.62 -15.63 -11.51
C PRO A 169 -0.90 -14.42 -12.11
N ILE A 170 -1.47 -13.22 -11.93
CA ILE A 170 -0.85 -11.95 -12.29
C ILE A 170 -0.53 -11.18 -11.01
N MET A 171 0.69 -10.66 -10.90
CA MET A 171 1.11 -9.73 -9.86
C MET A 171 1.94 -8.60 -10.47
N PHE A 172 1.62 -7.35 -10.16
CA PHE A 172 2.47 -6.20 -10.46
C PHE A 172 2.16 -5.02 -9.53
N PRO A 173 3.11 -4.08 -9.32
CA PRO A 173 2.85 -2.89 -8.49
C PRO A 173 1.83 -2.00 -9.20
N LYS A 174 0.75 -1.60 -8.50
CA LYS A 174 -0.22 -0.59 -8.98
C LYS A 174 0.06 0.79 -8.39
N TYR A 175 0.40 0.83 -7.10
CA TYR A 175 0.68 2.07 -6.36
C TYR A 175 2.09 2.05 -5.80
N VAL A 176 2.71 3.23 -5.70
CA VAL A 176 3.92 3.44 -4.90
C VAL A 176 3.50 4.02 -3.56
N LEU A 177 3.71 3.28 -2.50
CA LEU A 177 3.10 3.52 -1.20
C LEU A 177 4.13 4.05 -0.19
N PRO A 178 4.03 5.30 0.26
CA PRO A 178 4.78 5.75 1.42
C PRO A 178 4.03 5.38 2.71
N VAL A 179 4.75 4.76 3.66
CA VAL A 179 4.25 4.43 4.99
C VAL A 179 4.58 5.58 5.95
N ALA A 180 3.62 6.47 6.15
CA ALA A 180 3.72 7.59 7.07
C ALA A 180 3.98 7.12 8.51
N ILE A 181 4.94 7.77 9.18
CA ILE A 181 5.06 7.73 10.64
C ILE A 181 4.16 8.84 11.17
N ALA A 182 2.95 8.44 11.58
CA ALA A 182 1.84 9.33 11.85
C ALA A 182 1.67 9.57 13.35
N TYR A 183 1.32 10.81 13.71
CA TYR A 183 1.11 11.25 15.09
C TYR A 183 0.00 12.29 15.17
N ASN A 184 -0.63 12.41 16.34
CA ASN A 184 -1.56 13.51 16.62
C ASN A 184 -0.77 14.70 17.20
N PRO A 185 -0.88 15.92 16.62
CA PRO A 185 -0.22 17.10 17.18
C PRO A 185 -0.65 17.45 18.61
N ILE A 186 -1.88 17.12 18.99
CA ILE A 186 -2.38 17.28 20.37
C ILE A 186 -1.83 16.12 21.20
N TYR A 187 -0.77 16.38 21.97
CA TYR A 187 -0.13 15.38 22.80
C TYR A 187 -0.67 15.34 24.23
N GLY A 188 -1.52 16.29 24.62
CA GLY A 188 -2.14 16.28 25.93
C GLY A 188 -3.37 17.16 26.02
N ARG A 189 -4.19 16.93 27.04
CA ARG A 189 -5.36 17.74 27.36
C ARG A 189 -5.50 17.87 28.88
N ASN A 190 -5.71 19.09 29.34
CA ASN A 190 -6.19 19.35 30.69
C ASN A 190 -7.72 19.19 30.71
N THR A 191 -8.22 18.17 31.41
CA THR A 191 -9.65 17.82 31.45
C THR A 191 -10.48 18.78 32.30
N THR A 192 -9.85 19.58 33.16
CA THR A 192 -10.53 20.61 33.96
C THR A 192 -10.80 21.86 33.14
N THR A 193 -9.83 22.29 32.32
CA THR A 193 -9.93 23.53 31.53
C THR A 193 -10.28 23.29 30.07
N SER A 194 -10.33 22.04 29.62
CA SER A 194 -10.45 21.64 28.21
C SER A 194 -9.36 22.23 27.32
N THR A 195 -8.18 22.50 27.88
CA THR A 195 -7.03 23.05 27.13
C THR A 195 -6.23 21.93 26.50
N ASP A 196 -6.01 22.00 25.19
CA ASP A 196 -5.13 21.10 24.45
C ASP A 196 -3.69 21.59 24.50
N TYR A 197 -2.77 20.66 24.69
CA TYR A 197 -1.32 20.87 24.56
C TYR A 197 -0.86 20.28 23.23
N THR A 198 -0.16 21.11 22.45
CA THR A 198 0.24 20.74 21.09
C THR A 198 1.75 20.70 20.92
N PHE A 199 2.25 19.78 20.09
CA PHE A 199 3.67 19.70 19.81
C PHE A 199 4.15 20.98 19.11
N ARG A 200 5.14 21.62 19.71
CA ARG A 200 5.82 22.79 19.17
C ARG A 200 6.86 22.40 18.14
N VAL A 201 6.42 22.30 16.90
CA VAL A 201 7.27 22.08 15.74
C VAL A 201 7.77 23.40 15.15
N ASN A 202 8.95 23.42 14.53
CA ASN A 202 9.54 24.64 13.98
C ASN A 202 8.89 24.98 12.62
N PRO A 203 8.21 26.14 12.48
CA PRO A 203 7.56 26.54 11.23
C PRO A 203 8.54 27.03 10.16
N ALA A 204 9.81 27.30 10.50
CA ALA A 204 10.85 27.74 9.56
C ALA A 204 11.47 26.58 8.77
N PHE A 205 11.10 25.34 9.07
CA PHE A 205 11.40 24.23 8.18
C PHE A 205 10.76 24.49 6.82
N SER A 206 11.58 24.47 5.76
CA SER A 206 11.15 24.80 4.40
C SER A 206 9.83 24.13 4.07
N ALA A 207 8.86 24.93 3.63
CA ALA A 207 7.56 24.51 3.11
C ALA A 207 7.66 23.30 2.18
N ALA A 208 8.70 23.19 1.35
CA ALA A 208 8.89 22.03 0.46
C ALA A 208 9.16 20.70 1.20
N THR A 209 9.72 20.75 2.41
CA THR A 209 9.99 19.58 3.28
C THR A 209 8.87 19.30 4.28
N THR A 210 7.90 20.20 4.42
CA THR A 210 6.81 20.11 5.42
C THR A 210 5.42 20.19 4.81
N GLN A 211 5.30 20.39 3.49
CA GLN A 211 4.02 20.45 2.80
C GLN A 211 3.73 19.23 1.93
N ILE A 212 2.47 18.82 1.89
CA ILE A 212 1.92 18.03 0.79
C ILE A 212 0.75 18.80 0.19
N GLY A 213 0.74 18.96 -1.13
CA GLY A 213 -0.27 19.77 -1.82
C GLY A 213 -0.27 21.25 -1.42
N GLY A 214 0.89 21.79 -0.97
CA GLY A 214 1.00 23.18 -0.49
C GLY A 214 0.54 23.42 0.95
N VAL A 215 0.11 22.36 1.67
CA VAL A 215 -0.36 22.45 3.06
C VAL A 215 0.61 21.75 4.00
N ASN A 216 0.97 22.39 5.11
CA ASN A 216 1.93 21.84 6.08
C ASN A 216 1.35 20.57 6.74
N VAL A 217 1.85 19.38 6.37
CA VAL A 217 1.43 18.06 6.91
C VAL A 217 2.28 17.57 8.09
N GLY A 218 3.33 18.32 8.44
CA GLY A 218 4.22 17.95 9.54
C GLY A 218 5.37 18.93 9.71
N GLY A 219 5.62 19.34 10.96
CA GLY A 219 6.83 20.06 11.35
C GLY A 219 7.77 19.23 12.23
N LEU A 220 7.40 17.99 12.55
CA LEU A 220 8.23 17.07 13.31
C LEU A 220 9.23 16.41 12.36
N ARG A 221 10.52 16.68 12.56
CA ARG A 221 11.63 16.07 11.86
C ARG A 221 12.24 14.95 12.70
N LEU A 222 12.42 13.78 12.09
CA LEU A 222 13.09 12.64 12.68
C LEU A 222 14.28 12.25 11.81
N THR A 223 15.48 12.40 12.35
CA THR A 223 16.70 11.81 11.75
C THR A 223 16.58 10.30 11.74
N ARG A 224 17.47 9.62 10.99
CA ARG A 224 17.53 8.16 11.03
C ARG A 224 17.67 7.62 12.44
N ASP A 225 18.56 8.20 13.21
CA ASP A 225 18.86 7.75 14.56
C ASP A 225 17.64 7.91 15.48
N LEU A 226 16.88 9.01 15.31
CA LEU A 226 15.67 9.28 16.06
C LEU A 226 14.54 8.32 15.71
N TYR A 227 14.18 8.14 14.43
CA TYR A 227 13.09 7.22 14.11
C TYR A 227 13.48 5.77 14.41
N CYS A 228 14.74 5.37 14.20
CA CYS A 228 15.19 4.04 14.58
C CYS A 228 15.14 3.85 16.10
N GLY A 229 15.57 4.84 16.90
CA GLY A 229 15.52 4.78 18.37
C GLY A 229 14.10 4.77 18.93
N ILE A 230 13.18 5.54 18.35
CA ILE A 230 11.76 5.54 18.73
C ILE A 230 11.12 4.18 18.42
N LEU A 231 11.26 3.72 17.18
CA LEU A 231 10.55 2.55 16.68
C LEU A 231 11.10 1.24 17.27
N ASN A 232 12.36 1.23 17.71
CA ASN A 232 12.95 0.13 18.47
C ASN A 232 12.78 0.27 20.00
N GLY A 233 12.13 1.34 20.48
CA GLY A 233 11.79 1.55 21.88
C GLY A 233 12.95 1.98 22.78
N GLN A 234 14.04 2.51 22.24
CA GLN A 234 15.12 3.14 23.02
C GLN A 234 14.79 4.59 23.38
N ILE A 235 14.14 5.33 22.48
CA ILE A 235 13.62 6.67 22.76
C ILE A 235 12.15 6.52 23.15
N THR A 236 11.87 6.72 24.42
CA THR A 236 10.56 6.41 25.03
C THR A 236 9.75 7.64 25.44
N ASN A 237 10.28 8.84 25.21
CA ASN A 237 9.60 10.10 25.56
C ASN A 237 9.87 11.20 24.53
N TRP A 238 8.86 12.00 24.25
CA TRP A 238 8.92 13.12 23.30
C TRP A 238 9.77 14.30 23.79
N ASN A 239 10.12 14.37 25.08
CA ASN A 239 11.04 15.38 25.62
C ASN A 239 12.53 14.99 25.52
N HIS A 240 12.87 13.94 24.78
CA HIS A 240 14.26 13.53 24.56
C HIS A 240 15.08 14.68 23.94
N PRO A 241 16.29 14.99 24.44
CA PRO A 241 17.08 16.14 23.98
C PRO A 241 17.44 16.10 22.49
N ASP A 242 17.67 14.91 21.93
CA ASP A 242 17.98 14.76 20.51
C ASP A 242 16.79 15.13 19.61
N LEU A 243 15.55 14.94 20.09
CA LEU A 243 14.36 15.39 19.35
C LEU A 243 14.33 16.90 19.27
N GLN A 244 14.64 17.61 20.36
CA GLN A 244 14.78 19.07 20.35
C GLN A 244 15.87 19.52 19.37
N THR A 245 17.02 18.85 19.38
CA THR A 245 18.15 19.16 18.50
C THR A 245 17.76 19.04 17.02
N ALA A 246 17.18 17.90 16.62
CA ALA A 246 16.73 17.67 15.25
C ALA A 246 15.60 18.62 14.81
N ASN A 247 14.85 19.16 15.78
CA ASN A 247 13.74 20.08 15.55
C ASN A 247 14.16 21.56 15.72
N GLY A 248 15.44 21.88 15.44
CA GLY A 248 15.94 23.25 15.38
C GLY A 248 16.23 23.85 16.75
N ASN A 249 16.67 23.01 17.69
CA ASN A 249 16.88 23.35 19.10
C ASN A 249 15.63 23.89 19.82
N GLN A 250 14.44 23.66 19.26
CA GLN A 250 13.17 24.06 19.83
C GLN A 250 12.60 22.93 20.69
N SER A 251 12.22 23.25 21.94
CA SER A 251 11.44 22.32 22.76
C SER A 251 10.14 21.96 22.05
N LEU A 252 9.86 20.66 21.91
CA LEU A 252 8.60 20.17 21.35
C LEU A 252 7.40 20.38 22.28
N GLY A 253 7.63 20.74 23.54
CA GLY A 253 6.57 20.95 24.52
C GLY A 253 5.79 22.23 24.29
N ASP A 254 4.50 22.16 24.60
CA ASP A 254 3.66 23.35 24.70
C ASP A 254 4.15 24.21 25.90
N PRO A 255 4.39 25.53 25.75
CA PRO A 255 4.83 26.38 26.84
C PRO A 255 3.79 26.50 27.94
N ALA A 256 2.52 26.20 27.63
CA ALA A 256 1.43 26.11 28.60
C ALA A 256 1.43 24.79 29.39
N ASP A 257 2.30 23.82 29.06
CA ASP A 257 2.45 22.56 29.79
C ASP A 257 3.64 22.64 30.77
N PRO A 258 3.40 22.95 32.06
CA PRO A 258 4.47 23.16 33.04
C PRO A 258 5.25 21.88 33.37
N ARG A 259 4.75 20.71 32.97
CA ARG A 259 5.36 19.41 33.27
C ARG A 259 6.39 18.99 32.24
N TRP A 260 6.43 19.63 31.07
CA TRP A 260 7.15 19.14 29.91
C TRP A 260 8.62 18.81 30.20
N ALA A 261 9.33 19.72 30.89
CA ALA A 261 10.74 19.54 31.21
C ALA A 261 11.01 18.32 32.11
N ALA A 262 10.08 18.00 33.02
CA ALA A 262 10.24 16.91 33.99
C ALA A 262 9.66 15.57 33.50
N GLN A 263 8.57 15.60 32.72
CA GLN A 263 7.79 14.41 32.37
C GLN A 263 7.59 14.20 30.87
N GLY A 264 7.57 15.28 30.08
CA GLY A 264 7.27 15.23 28.66
C GLY A 264 5.96 14.52 28.35
N ALA A 265 5.98 13.75 27.26
CA ALA A 265 4.91 12.85 26.85
C ALA A 265 5.50 11.49 26.48
N PRO A 266 5.09 10.38 27.14
CA PRO A 266 5.56 9.05 26.79
C PRO A 266 5.23 8.70 25.34
N ILE A 267 6.19 8.14 24.62
CA ILE A 267 6.01 7.64 23.26
C ILE A 267 5.32 6.29 23.33
N ARG A 268 4.24 6.13 22.55
CA ARG A 268 3.39 4.93 22.57
C ARG A 268 3.19 4.46 21.16
N LEU A 269 3.74 3.30 20.81
CA LEU A 269 3.68 2.83 19.43
C LEU A 269 2.32 2.21 19.13
N VAL A 270 1.79 2.52 17.95
CA VAL A 270 0.58 1.91 17.42
C VAL A 270 0.92 1.09 16.18
N GLY A 271 0.53 -0.17 16.20
CA GLY A 271 0.88 -1.16 15.18
C GLY A 271 -0.34 -1.91 14.66
N ARG A 272 -0.09 -2.79 13.69
CA ARG A 272 -1.14 -3.58 13.05
C ARG A 272 -1.29 -4.93 13.72
N LEU A 273 -2.54 -5.30 13.99
CA LEU A 273 -2.90 -6.60 14.53
C LEU A 273 -2.93 -7.68 13.43
N ASP A 274 -3.45 -7.34 12.25
CA ASP A 274 -3.65 -8.22 11.09
C ASP A 274 -2.38 -8.51 10.27
N ARG A 275 -2.43 -9.56 9.41
CA ARG A 275 -1.38 -9.83 8.41
C ARG A 275 -1.34 -8.71 7.38
N SER A 276 -0.51 -7.73 7.65
CA SER A 276 -0.50 -6.44 6.97
C SER A 276 0.74 -6.30 6.10
N GLY A 277 0.53 -5.99 4.83
CA GLY A 277 1.62 -5.58 3.95
C GLY A 277 2.26 -4.26 4.42
N THR A 278 1.49 -3.36 5.03
CA THR A 278 2.04 -2.14 5.64
C THR A 278 3.05 -2.46 6.75
N THR A 279 2.81 -3.51 7.53
CA THR A 279 3.80 -4.04 8.50
C THR A 279 5.01 -4.63 7.79
N ASP A 280 4.83 -5.33 6.67
CA ASP A 280 5.96 -5.83 5.88
C ASP A 280 6.85 -4.67 5.41
N LEU A 281 6.27 -3.63 4.82
CA LEU A 281 7.02 -2.45 4.37
C LEU A 281 7.72 -1.73 5.53
N TYR A 282 7.01 -1.53 6.65
CA TYR A 282 7.55 -0.90 7.86
C TYR A 282 8.75 -1.67 8.44
N THR A 283 8.59 -2.98 8.63
CA THR A 283 9.64 -3.83 9.21
C THR A 283 10.80 -4.05 8.24
N ARG A 284 10.52 -4.10 6.93
CA ARG A 284 11.54 -4.12 5.87
C ARG A 284 12.41 -2.87 5.90
N ALA A 285 11.80 -1.70 5.99
CA ALA A 285 12.51 -0.43 6.06
C ALA A 285 13.42 -0.38 7.30
N LEU A 286 12.90 -0.78 8.47
CA LEU A 286 13.69 -0.83 9.71
C LEU A 286 14.83 -1.84 9.65
N ALA A 287 14.59 -3.04 9.11
CA ALA A 287 15.64 -4.05 8.92
C ALA A 287 16.75 -3.58 8.00
N ALA A 288 16.42 -2.83 6.95
CA ALA A 288 17.41 -2.29 6.03
C ALA A 288 18.19 -1.10 6.61
N GLN A 289 17.53 -0.24 7.38
CA GLN A 289 18.05 1.10 7.73
C GLN A 289 18.61 1.21 9.14
N CYS A 290 18.13 0.42 10.10
CA CYS A 290 18.46 0.59 11.51
C CYS A 290 19.59 -0.33 12.02
N ASN A 291 20.06 -1.29 11.22
CA ASN A 291 21.11 -2.24 11.62
C ASN A 291 22.49 -1.59 11.88
N SER A 292 22.75 -0.42 11.30
CA SER A 292 24.04 0.27 11.38
C SER A 292 23.97 1.60 12.14
N VAL A 293 22.88 1.85 12.87
CA VAL A 293 22.69 3.08 13.63
C VAL A 293 23.39 2.97 14.99
N PRO A 294 24.38 3.85 15.28
CA PRO A 294 25.06 3.83 16.58
C PRO A 294 24.09 4.01 17.75
N GLY A 295 24.24 3.20 18.80
CA GLY A 295 23.40 3.28 19.99
C GLY A 295 21.99 2.70 19.86
N VAL A 296 21.57 2.26 18.66
CA VAL A 296 20.28 1.60 18.46
C VAL A 296 20.47 0.09 18.32
N THR A 297 19.85 -0.66 19.22
CA THR A 297 19.67 -2.10 19.06
C THR A 297 18.49 -2.36 18.13
N ASN A 298 18.76 -2.75 16.90
CA ASN A 298 17.69 -3.05 15.95
C ASN A 298 16.98 -4.36 16.33
N ARG A 299 15.69 -4.25 16.63
CA ARG A 299 14.78 -5.34 16.94
C ARG A 299 14.13 -5.92 15.69
N TYR A 300 14.25 -5.25 14.54
CA TYR A 300 13.67 -5.65 13.26
C TYR A 300 14.77 -6.23 12.37
N THR A 301 14.90 -7.55 12.32
CA THR A 301 15.98 -8.21 11.58
C THR A 301 15.54 -8.67 10.19
N LEU A 302 14.24 -8.73 9.94
CA LEU A 302 13.64 -9.15 8.68
C LEU A 302 12.30 -8.47 8.44
N ASN A 303 11.84 -8.48 7.19
CA ASN A 303 10.49 -8.04 6.84
C ASN A 303 9.46 -9.12 7.22
N ALA A 304 8.37 -8.71 7.87
CA ALA A 304 7.24 -9.60 8.12
C ALA A 304 5.92 -8.84 8.10
N GLU A 305 4.85 -9.55 7.76
CA GLU A 305 3.48 -9.01 7.77
C GLU A 305 2.90 -8.87 9.17
N THR A 306 3.59 -9.39 10.17
CA THR A 306 3.16 -9.42 11.57
C THR A 306 4.28 -8.93 12.47
N LEU A 307 3.92 -8.15 13.49
CA LEU A 307 4.84 -7.79 14.55
C LEU A 307 5.12 -9.02 15.43
N PRO A 308 6.36 -9.23 15.89
CA PRO A 308 6.71 -10.35 16.76
C PRO A 308 5.96 -10.26 18.09
N TYR A 309 5.42 -11.39 18.52
CA TYR A 309 4.77 -11.55 19.81
C TYR A 309 5.27 -12.81 20.50
N ASN A 310 5.26 -12.82 21.83
CA ASN A 310 5.60 -14.00 22.61
C ASN A 310 4.40 -14.93 22.78
N SER A 311 4.35 -16.04 22.04
CA SER A 311 3.29 -17.04 22.21
C SER A 311 3.27 -17.75 23.55
N SER A 312 4.37 -17.71 24.30
CA SER A 312 4.44 -18.22 25.67
C SER A 312 3.92 -17.21 26.70
N SER A 313 3.57 -15.97 26.30
CA SER A 313 3.04 -14.94 27.22
C SER A 313 1.54 -15.04 27.47
N GLY A 314 0.88 -16.05 26.92
CA GLY A 314 -0.56 -16.26 27.03
C GLY A 314 -1.41 -15.35 26.14
N VAL A 315 -0.87 -14.23 25.64
CA VAL A 315 -1.55 -13.34 24.69
C VAL A 315 -1.98 -14.15 23.47
N ASN A 316 -3.25 -14.11 23.10
CA ASN A 316 -3.75 -14.86 21.95
C ASN A 316 -4.83 -14.02 21.26
N PHE A 317 -4.47 -13.42 20.13
CA PHE A 317 -5.40 -12.62 19.32
C PHE A 317 -6.16 -13.44 18.26
N VAL A 318 -6.03 -14.78 18.27
CA VAL A 318 -6.72 -15.63 17.29
C VAL A 318 -8.23 -15.58 17.48
N THR A 319 -8.72 -15.38 18.70
CA THR A 319 -10.16 -15.21 18.98
C THR A 319 -10.71 -13.87 18.51
N GLU A 320 -9.87 -12.84 18.48
CA GLU A 320 -10.21 -11.47 18.12
C GLU A 320 -10.09 -11.27 16.61
N ARG A 321 -9.07 -11.86 15.98
CA ARG A 321 -8.80 -11.80 14.54
C ARG A 321 -8.08 -13.09 14.06
N PRO A 322 -8.83 -14.12 13.61
CA PRO A 322 -8.29 -15.42 13.19
C PRO A 322 -7.31 -15.39 12.01
N ASP A 323 -7.30 -14.29 11.26
CA ASP A 323 -6.51 -14.01 10.06
C ASP A 323 -5.14 -13.36 10.34
N THR A 324 -4.84 -13.03 11.60
CA THR A 324 -3.67 -12.21 11.99
C THR A 324 -2.33 -12.92 11.90
N GLY A 325 -2.27 -14.23 11.65
CA GLY A 325 -1.01 -14.96 11.64
C GLY A 325 -0.26 -14.94 12.98
N LEU A 326 -0.79 -14.27 14.02
CA LEU A 326 -0.33 -14.27 15.41
C LEU A 326 -0.75 -15.58 16.10
N ARG A 327 -0.46 -16.71 15.46
CA ARG A 327 -0.72 -18.05 15.98
C ARG A 327 0.53 -18.52 16.75
N PRO A 328 0.37 -19.27 17.86
CA PRO A 328 1.47 -19.88 18.59
C PRO A 328 2.38 -20.86 17.82
N GLY A 329 2.20 -21.07 16.51
CA GLY A 329 3.04 -21.94 15.70
C GLY A 329 3.19 -21.47 14.26
N GLY A 330 4.39 -21.03 13.89
CA GLY A 330 4.94 -21.25 12.54
C GLY A 330 5.12 -20.05 11.59
N GLY A 331 4.84 -18.80 11.99
CA GLY A 331 5.07 -17.63 11.13
C GLY A 331 6.46 -17.00 11.32
N THR A 332 7.08 -16.48 10.25
CA THR A 332 8.23 -15.58 10.35
C THR A 332 7.78 -14.25 10.94
N THR A 333 8.33 -13.88 12.11
CA THR A 333 8.07 -12.58 12.74
C THR A 333 9.22 -11.62 12.48
N ALA A 334 8.95 -10.31 12.39
CA ALA A 334 9.95 -9.30 12.01
C ALA A 334 11.15 -9.15 12.96
N GLY A 335 11.16 -9.83 14.10
CA GLY A 335 12.17 -9.67 15.13
C GLY A 335 12.21 -10.82 16.14
N THR A 336 13.22 -10.79 17.00
CA THR A 336 13.50 -11.80 18.04
C THR A 336 12.95 -11.43 19.42
N PHE A 337 12.24 -10.30 19.53
CA PHE A 337 11.73 -9.76 20.80
C PHE A 337 10.20 -9.68 20.79
N ASN A 338 9.57 -9.78 21.96
CA ASN A 338 8.13 -9.58 22.11
C ASN A 338 7.78 -8.08 21.94
N LEU A 339 7.29 -7.69 20.77
CA LEU A 339 6.94 -6.30 20.47
C LEU A 339 5.44 -6.01 20.65
N VAL A 340 4.57 -7.02 20.61
CA VAL A 340 3.13 -6.80 20.78
C VAL A 340 2.72 -7.01 22.24
N GLY A 341 1.95 -6.07 22.78
CA GLY A 341 1.37 -6.15 24.11
C GLY A 341 0.14 -7.05 24.18
N ARG A 342 -0.62 -6.95 25.27
CA ARG A 342 -1.92 -7.64 25.43
C ARG A 342 -3.10 -6.75 25.04
N GLU A 343 -2.83 -5.47 24.82
CA GLU A 343 -3.82 -4.44 24.52
C GLU A 343 -4.03 -4.27 23.02
N TRP A 344 -5.29 -4.04 22.63
CA TRP A 344 -5.66 -3.70 21.27
C TRP A 344 -6.74 -2.61 21.23
N PHE A 345 -6.76 -1.84 20.16
CA PHE A 345 -7.74 -0.78 19.95
C PHE A 345 -8.92 -1.29 19.12
N ASN A 346 -10.13 -1.15 19.69
CA ASN A 346 -11.38 -1.53 19.05
C ASN A 346 -12.16 -0.30 18.58
N PRO A 347 -12.18 -0.01 17.26
CA PRO A 347 -12.97 1.09 16.73
C PRO A 347 -14.49 0.83 16.82
N ALA A 348 -14.94 -0.43 16.82
CA ALA A 348 -16.36 -0.79 16.79
C ALA A 348 -17.11 -0.46 18.11
N SER A 349 -16.38 -0.24 19.21
CA SER A 349 -16.94 0.07 20.54
C SER A 349 -16.79 1.54 20.92
N GLY A 350 -16.91 2.46 19.95
CA GLY A 350 -16.71 3.90 20.18
C GLY A 350 -15.24 4.29 20.42
N GLY A 351 -14.30 3.43 20.01
CA GLY A 351 -12.87 3.60 20.25
C GLY A 351 -12.49 3.28 21.69
N SER A 352 -12.37 1.99 22.02
CA SER A 352 -11.90 1.55 23.33
C SER A 352 -10.59 0.77 23.23
N ILE A 353 -9.74 0.89 24.25
CA ILE A 353 -8.57 0.02 24.41
C ILE A 353 -9.03 -1.18 25.23
N LEU A 354 -8.94 -2.35 24.64
CA LEU A 354 -9.33 -3.62 25.22
C LEU A 354 -8.10 -4.48 25.47
N VAL A 355 -8.27 -5.50 26.31
CA VAL A 355 -7.24 -6.51 26.60
C VAL A 355 -7.67 -7.82 25.94
N SER A 356 -6.72 -8.59 25.39
CA SER A 356 -7.01 -9.92 24.85
C SER A 356 -7.75 -10.78 25.87
N ALA A 357 -8.67 -11.63 25.40
CA ALA A 357 -9.47 -12.51 26.26
C ALA A 357 -8.61 -13.37 27.20
N SER A 358 -7.46 -13.80 26.70
CA SER A 358 -6.42 -14.54 27.44
C SER A 358 -5.81 -13.81 28.65
N SER A 359 -6.02 -12.50 28.74
CA SER A 359 -5.53 -11.62 29.82
C SER A 359 -6.70 -10.94 30.57
N SER A 360 -7.90 -11.54 30.50
CA SER A 360 -9.10 -11.07 31.22
C SER A 360 -8.81 -10.82 32.71
N GLY A 361 -9.24 -9.66 33.21
CA GLY A 361 -9.00 -9.21 34.60
C GLY A 361 -7.84 -8.23 34.79
N THR A 362 -7.04 -7.95 33.74
CA THR A 362 -6.04 -6.87 33.78
C THR A 362 -6.63 -5.58 33.20
N ALA A 363 -6.40 -4.44 33.86
CA ALA A 363 -6.81 -3.15 33.31
C ALA A 363 -5.99 -2.81 32.04
N PRO A 364 -6.62 -2.31 30.96
CA PRO A 364 -5.90 -1.89 29.78
C PRO A 364 -4.89 -0.79 30.13
N SER A 365 -3.63 -0.95 29.73
CA SER A 365 -2.64 0.12 29.80
C SER A 365 -2.48 0.72 28.42
N SER A 366 -2.83 2.00 28.26
CA SER A 366 -2.64 2.72 27.00
C SER A 366 -1.16 3.04 26.71
N ASN A 367 -0.24 2.64 27.59
CA ASN A 367 1.20 2.91 27.57
C ASN A 367 2.02 1.61 27.70
N PRO A 368 2.05 0.78 26.63
CA PRO A 368 2.86 -0.44 26.61
C PRO A 368 4.35 -0.08 26.75
N ASN A 369 5.05 -0.65 27.74
CA ASN A 369 6.49 -0.41 27.96
C ASN A 369 7.32 -1.63 27.54
N ALA A 370 8.54 -1.38 27.06
CA ALA A 370 9.56 -2.40 26.78
C ALA A 370 10.05 -3.08 28.06
N ALA A 371 9.29 -4.01 28.63
CA ALA A 371 9.79 -4.88 29.69
C ALA A 371 10.55 -6.07 29.08
N ASN A 372 11.67 -6.46 29.71
CA ASN A 372 12.45 -7.68 29.43
C ASN A 372 11.70 -8.96 29.86
N GLY A 373 10.41 -9.10 29.54
CA GLY A 373 9.55 -10.21 29.97
C GLY A 373 8.06 -9.92 29.81
N ASN A 374 7.25 -10.99 29.89
CA ASN A 374 5.80 -11.03 29.62
C ASN A 374 4.99 -9.82 30.12
N GLY A 375 4.49 -8.99 29.19
CA GLY A 375 3.12 -8.49 29.34
C GLY A 375 2.76 -7.07 28.92
N SER A 376 3.66 -6.20 28.46
CA SER A 376 3.24 -4.90 27.91
C SER A 376 3.60 -4.65 26.45
N GLY A 377 4.63 -5.32 25.89
CA GLY A 377 5.05 -5.07 24.50
C GLY A 377 5.44 -3.62 24.22
N LEU A 378 5.82 -3.31 22.98
CA LEU A 378 6.03 -1.94 22.49
C LEU A 378 4.76 -1.34 21.87
N PHE A 379 3.90 -2.18 21.29
CA PHE A 379 2.79 -1.74 20.45
C PHE A 379 1.43 -1.96 21.10
N LEU A 380 0.63 -0.89 21.10
CA LEU A 380 -0.84 -0.99 21.05
C LEU A 380 -1.22 -1.41 19.62
N VAL A 381 -1.94 -2.50 19.45
CA VAL A 381 -2.28 -2.99 18.10
C VAL A 381 -3.71 -2.67 17.70
N ALA A 382 -3.94 -2.42 16.42
CA ALA A 382 -5.28 -2.19 15.85
C ALA A 382 -5.40 -2.91 14.50
N SER A 383 -6.61 -3.33 14.08
CA SER A 383 -6.77 -4.08 12.82
C SER A 383 -7.11 -3.17 11.64
N GLY A 384 -6.27 -3.19 10.60
CA GLY A 384 -6.40 -2.32 9.44
C GLY A 384 -5.88 -0.89 9.66
N SER A 385 -5.55 -0.20 8.56
CA SER A 385 -5.02 1.18 8.60
C SER A 385 -6.01 2.18 9.20
N GLY A 386 -7.31 2.02 8.95
CA GLY A 386 -8.36 2.87 9.55
C GLY A 386 -8.37 2.79 11.08
N ALA A 387 -8.27 1.58 11.65
CA ALA A 387 -8.24 1.42 13.10
C ALA A 387 -6.93 1.93 13.72
N VAL A 388 -5.79 1.84 13.01
CA VAL A 388 -4.53 2.45 13.46
C VAL A 388 -4.64 3.98 13.46
N ARG A 389 -5.20 4.57 12.40
CA ARG A 389 -5.52 6.02 12.36
C ARG A 389 -6.37 6.40 13.59
N ASP A 390 -7.43 5.66 13.85
CA ASP A 390 -8.35 5.93 14.96
C ASP A 390 -7.67 5.76 16.32
N ALA A 391 -6.80 4.75 16.48
CA ALA A 391 -6.03 4.54 17.70
C ALA A 391 -5.05 5.69 17.99
N ILE A 392 -4.36 6.23 16.96
CA ILE A 392 -3.46 7.37 17.11
C ILE A 392 -4.26 8.65 17.43
N ASN A 393 -5.39 8.85 16.75
CA ASN A 393 -6.28 9.99 16.98
C ASN A 393 -7.09 9.89 18.28
N PHE A 394 -7.20 8.69 18.86
CA PHE A 394 -7.96 8.48 20.07
C PHE A 394 -7.46 9.42 21.16
N ALA A 395 -8.43 10.07 21.83
CA ALA A 395 -8.20 11.18 22.73
C ALA A 395 -7.11 10.89 23.77
N PRO A 396 -6.48 11.94 24.33
CA PRO A 396 -5.55 11.78 25.43
C PRO A 396 -6.16 10.91 26.54
N ASP A 397 -5.44 9.82 26.86
CA ASP A 397 -5.97 8.67 27.61
C ASP A 397 -4.97 8.15 28.65
N PHE A 398 -3.81 8.79 28.79
CA PHE A 398 -2.80 8.44 29.78
C PHE A 398 -2.70 9.53 30.84
N ALA A 399 -3.22 9.25 32.04
CA ALA A 399 -3.15 10.18 33.16
C ALA A 399 -1.72 10.32 33.68
N THR A 400 -1.32 11.55 33.99
CA THR A 400 0.02 11.84 34.50
C THR A 400 0.07 11.69 36.02
N THR A 401 1.21 11.27 36.56
CA THR A 401 1.39 11.16 38.02
C THR A 401 1.51 12.52 38.72
N ALA A 402 1.95 13.56 38.00
CA ALA A 402 2.05 14.91 38.59
C ALA A 402 0.72 15.66 38.59
N ASN A 403 -0.16 15.39 37.62
CA ASN A 403 -1.48 15.99 37.58
C ASN A 403 -2.46 15.01 36.90
N PRO A 404 -3.35 14.35 37.66
CA PRO A 404 -4.30 13.39 37.09
C PRO A 404 -5.33 14.04 36.17
N ASN A 405 -5.50 15.37 36.23
CA ASN A 405 -6.38 16.12 35.31
C ASN A 405 -5.72 16.36 33.94
N ILE A 406 -4.44 16.01 33.77
CA ILE A 406 -3.78 16.07 32.47
C ILE A 406 -3.67 14.65 31.92
N LEU A 407 -4.35 14.43 30.79
CA LEU A 407 -4.26 13.21 30.01
C LEU A 407 -3.32 13.44 28.83
N LEU A 408 -2.53 12.43 28.49
CA LEU A 408 -1.55 12.50 27.40
C LEU A 408 -1.93 11.62 26.21
N ASN A 409 -1.62 12.12 25.02
CA ASN A 409 -1.61 11.42 23.76
C ASN A 409 -0.22 11.43 23.08
N GLY A 410 0.73 10.63 23.58
CA GLY A 410 2.04 10.48 22.90
C GLY A 410 2.09 9.37 21.85
N LYS A 411 0.96 9.02 21.22
CA LYS A 411 0.88 7.92 20.26
C LYS A 411 1.53 8.25 18.93
N VAL A 412 2.24 7.28 18.36
CA VAL A 412 2.80 7.33 17.02
C VAL A 412 2.67 5.95 16.37
N GLY A 413 2.29 5.89 15.10
CA GLY A 413 2.15 4.62 14.40
C GLY A 413 2.55 4.70 12.95
N TYR A 414 2.54 3.55 12.28
CA TYR A 414 2.84 3.43 10.86
C TYR A 414 1.55 3.14 10.07
N ILE A 415 1.25 3.98 9.08
CA ILE A 415 0.05 3.88 8.25
C ILE A 415 0.33 4.38 6.84
N SER A 416 -0.56 4.11 5.89
CA SER A 416 -0.48 4.75 4.58
C SER A 416 -0.69 6.27 4.67
N SER A 417 -0.06 7.01 3.77
CA SER A 417 -0.14 8.47 3.69
C SER A 417 -1.50 9.01 3.24
N ASP A 418 -2.38 8.18 2.69
CA ASP A 418 -3.75 8.58 2.35
C ASP A 418 -4.63 8.76 3.61
N TYR A 419 -4.15 8.32 4.79
CA TYR A 419 -4.82 8.49 6.07
C TYR A 419 -4.39 9.72 6.88
N VAL A 420 -3.29 10.39 6.49
CA VAL A 420 -2.82 11.60 7.18
C VAL A 420 -3.43 12.85 6.54
N ALA A 421 -3.26 13.99 7.22
CA ALA A 421 -3.76 15.28 6.79
C ALA A 421 -3.38 15.58 5.33
N ASN A 422 -4.25 16.33 4.66
CA ASN A 422 -4.12 16.80 3.27
C ASN A 422 -4.32 15.74 2.18
N SER A 423 -4.52 14.47 2.54
CA SER A 423 -5.26 13.53 1.68
C SER A 423 -6.77 13.86 1.72
N PRO A 424 -7.50 13.81 0.60
CA PRO A 424 -8.95 14.01 0.55
C PRO A 424 -9.75 13.10 1.50
N THR A 425 -9.21 11.92 1.83
CA THR A 425 -9.85 10.93 2.72
C THR A 425 -9.12 10.77 4.05
N GLY A 426 -8.05 11.54 4.25
CA GLY A 426 -7.23 11.49 5.43
C GLY A 426 -7.89 12.15 6.64
N SER A 427 -7.36 11.87 7.83
CA SER A 427 -7.77 12.59 9.03
C SER A 427 -7.14 13.99 9.06
N ALA A 428 -7.96 15.02 9.22
CA ALA A 428 -7.48 16.40 9.39
C ALA A 428 -6.63 16.60 10.66
N THR A 429 -6.71 15.69 11.63
CA THR A 429 -6.00 15.78 12.91
C THR A 429 -4.74 14.92 12.98
N LEU A 430 -4.47 14.12 11.95
CA LEU A 430 -3.35 13.19 11.94
C LEU A 430 -2.24 13.67 11.02
N PHE A 431 -1.06 13.91 11.56
CA PHE A 431 0.06 14.48 10.84
C PHE A 431 1.13 13.42 10.59
N ALA A 432 2.01 13.64 9.62
CA ALA A 432 3.12 12.75 9.33
C ALA A 432 4.45 13.41 9.70
N ALA A 433 5.37 12.65 10.28
CA ALA A 433 6.74 13.10 10.49
C ALA A 433 7.49 13.17 9.15
N ALA A 434 8.35 14.19 9.00
CA ALA A 434 9.34 14.22 7.94
C ALA A 434 10.55 13.38 8.37
N LEU A 435 10.94 12.41 7.56
CA LEU A 435 12.01 11.48 7.87
C LEU A 435 13.25 11.80 7.06
N GLU A 436 14.41 11.79 7.69
CA GLU A 436 15.69 11.90 7.02
C GLU A 436 15.95 10.66 6.17
N ASN A 437 16.24 10.85 4.89
CA ASN A 437 16.74 9.77 4.04
C ASN A 437 18.23 9.57 4.29
N ALA A 438 18.58 8.38 4.78
CA ALA A 438 19.92 7.99 5.17
C ALA A 438 20.98 8.15 4.07
N ASN A 439 20.57 8.11 2.80
CA ASN A 439 21.48 8.13 1.65
C ASN A 439 21.80 9.55 1.18
N ASN A 440 21.05 10.57 1.61
CA ASN A 440 21.23 11.96 1.17
C ASN A 440 20.96 13.03 2.24
N SER A 441 20.71 12.64 3.49
CA SER A 441 20.42 13.51 4.65
C SER A 441 19.30 14.52 4.43
N THR A 442 18.40 14.26 3.48
CA THR A 442 17.26 15.14 3.18
C THR A 442 16.04 14.64 3.93
N PHE A 443 15.32 15.57 4.59
CA PHE A 443 14.03 15.27 5.21
C PHE A 443 12.93 15.23 4.16
N ASN A 444 12.25 14.09 4.08
CA ASN A 444 11.18 13.85 3.14
C ASN A 444 9.88 13.57 3.88
N LEU A 445 8.78 14.10 3.35
CA LEU A 445 7.43 13.71 3.76
C LEU A 445 6.94 12.51 2.96
N PRO A 446 5.96 11.75 3.49
CA PRO A 446 5.33 10.64 2.79
C PRO A 446 4.36 11.15 1.70
N SER A 447 4.87 11.86 0.71
CA SER A 447 4.11 12.42 -0.41
C SER A 447 4.17 11.52 -1.64
N ALA A 448 3.27 11.78 -2.60
CA ALA A 448 3.30 11.11 -3.90
C ALA A 448 4.63 11.34 -4.65
N ALA A 449 5.13 12.58 -4.65
CA ALA A 449 6.40 12.91 -5.30
C ALA A 449 7.58 12.16 -4.67
N ASN A 450 7.66 12.15 -3.34
CA ASN A 450 8.77 11.50 -2.62
C ASN A 450 8.69 9.98 -2.69
N SER A 451 7.49 9.39 -2.71
CA SER A 451 7.34 7.95 -2.91
C SER A 451 7.67 7.53 -4.34
N SER A 452 7.19 8.24 -5.36
CA SER A 452 7.56 7.98 -6.77
C SER A 452 9.07 8.13 -7.01
N ALA A 453 9.72 9.09 -6.35
CA ALA A 453 11.17 9.25 -6.42
C ALA A 453 11.93 7.99 -5.94
N SER A 454 11.44 7.32 -4.89
CA SER A 454 12.02 6.08 -4.35
C SER A 454 12.10 4.94 -5.37
N LEU A 455 11.18 4.90 -6.35
CA LEU A 455 11.10 3.83 -7.35
C LEU A 455 11.86 4.15 -8.65
N THR A 456 12.25 5.40 -8.89
CA THR A 456 12.69 5.88 -10.22
C THR A 456 13.93 5.17 -10.76
N ALA A 457 14.83 4.70 -9.88
CA ALA A 457 16.07 4.03 -10.27
C ALA A 457 15.92 2.50 -10.48
N ILE A 458 14.75 1.93 -10.22
CA ILE A 458 14.53 0.48 -10.28
C ILE A 458 13.78 0.13 -11.57
N ALA A 459 14.37 -0.69 -12.42
CA ALA A 459 13.72 -1.14 -13.66
C ALA A 459 12.72 -2.29 -13.40
N PRO A 460 11.63 -2.39 -14.20
CA PRO A 460 10.77 -3.58 -14.23
C PRO A 460 11.55 -4.85 -14.65
N PRO A 461 11.01 -6.06 -14.43
CA PRO A 461 11.66 -7.28 -14.93
C PRO A 461 11.71 -7.30 -16.46
N GLN A 462 12.83 -7.76 -17.03
CA GLN A 462 13.07 -7.83 -18.48
C GLN A 462 12.70 -6.53 -19.20
N ALA A 463 13.25 -5.42 -18.71
CA ALA A 463 12.96 -4.11 -19.25
C ALA A 463 14.24 -3.30 -19.48
N ALA A 464 14.29 -2.61 -20.62
CA ALA A 464 15.21 -1.50 -20.83
C ALA A 464 14.82 -0.30 -19.94
N ALA A 465 15.67 0.73 -19.90
CA ALA A 465 15.45 1.92 -19.05
C ALA A 465 14.12 2.65 -19.32
N ASN A 466 13.54 2.51 -20.52
CA ASN A 466 12.25 3.10 -20.90
C ASN A 466 11.05 2.16 -20.68
N GLY A 467 11.25 0.97 -20.11
CA GLY A 467 10.21 -0.05 -19.89
C GLY A 467 10.00 -1.02 -21.05
N ALA A 468 10.66 -0.83 -22.20
CA ALA A 468 10.55 -1.72 -23.35
C ALA A 468 11.05 -3.13 -23.00
N PHE A 469 10.41 -4.16 -23.56
CA PHE A 469 10.80 -5.55 -23.37
C PHE A 469 12.25 -5.82 -23.78
N GLN A 470 13.01 -6.44 -22.88
CA GLN A 470 14.38 -6.86 -23.10
C GLN A 470 14.61 -8.22 -22.44
N LEU A 471 15.03 -9.22 -23.21
CA LEU A 471 15.23 -10.59 -22.73
C LEU A 471 16.26 -10.68 -21.59
N ALA A 472 17.33 -9.89 -21.69
CA ALA A 472 18.43 -9.91 -20.75
C ALA A 472 18.05 -9.21 -19.43
N ASP A 473 17.99 -10.00 -18.37
CA ASP A 473 17.87 -9.55 -16.98
C ASP A 473 18.69 -10.49 -16.09
N THR A 474 19.75 -9.96 -15.46
CA THR A 474 20.69 -10.75 -14.66
C THR A 474 20.30 -10.82 -13.19
N ARG A 475 19.25 -10.09 -12.77
CA ARG A 475 18.81 -10.09 -11.38
C ARG A 475 18.22 -11.45 -11.04
N LEU A 476 18.55 -11.94 -9.85
CA LEU A 476 18.00 -13.19 -9.33
C LEU A 476 16.80 -12.89 -8.44
N VAL A 477 15.72 -13.64 -8.63
CA VAL A 477 14.45 -13.53 -7.92
C VAL A 477 14.01 -14.91 -7.46
N ARG A 478 13.05 -14.97 -6.54
CA ARG A 478 12.53 -16.25 -6.03
C ARG A 478 11.90 -17.06 -7.16
N ASN A 479 12.14 -18.37 -7.12
CA ASN A 479 11.52 -19.32 -8.03
C ASN A 479 10.08 -19.63 -7.59
N PRO A 480 9.07 -19.46 -8.46
CA PRO A 480 7.69 -19.85 -8.20
C PRO A 480 7.51 -21.27 -7.69
N ALA A 481 8.32 -22.21 -8.20
CA ALA A 481 8.31 -23.62 -7.79
C ALA A 481 9.06 -23.89 -6.48
N GLY A 482 9.61 -22.86 -5.83
CA GLY A 482 10.55 -22.98 -4.71
C GLY A 482 11.96 -23.34 -5.15
N GLY A 483 12.86 -23.52 -4.16
CA GLY A 483 14.27 -23.83 -4.42
C GLY A 483 15.14 -22.61 -4.71
N ALA A 484 16.17 -22.79 -5.56
CA ALA A 484 17.15 -21.75 -5.86
C ALA A 484 16.54 -20.57 -6.63
N ASN A 485 17.05 -19.37 -6.39
CA ASN A 485 16.65 -18.18 -7.13
C ASN A 485 17.00 -18.30 -8.63
N ILE A 486 16.14 -17.74 -9.47
CA ILE A 486 16.24 -17.78 -10.94
C ILE A 486 16.30 -16.36 -11.50
N GLN A 487 16.68 -16.20 -12.77
CA GLN A 487 16.68 -14.89 -13.42
C GLN A 487 15.27 -14.27 -13.45
N ALA A 488 15.20 -12.96 -13.24
CA ALA A 488 13.97 -12.19 -13.31
C ALA A 488 13.35 -12.29 -14.71
N ARG A 489 12.08 -12.68 -14.77
CA ARG A 489 11.32 -12.83 -16.01
C ARG A 489 9.93 -12.24 -15.84
N ARG A 490 9.38 -11.61 -16.87
CA ARG A 490 8.00 -11.07 -16.84
C ARG A 490 6.95 -12.16 -16.58
N ALA A 491 7.23 -13.39 -17.01
CA ALA A 491 6.39 -14.57 -16.76
C ALA A 491 6.45 -15.09 -15.31
N ASN A 492 7.46 -14.69 -14.53
CA ASN A 492 7.54 -15.04 -13.11
C ASN A 492 6.79 -13.95 -12.31
N PRO A 493 5.63 -14.24 -11.69
CA PRO A 493 4.88 -13.24 -10.94
C PRO A 493 5.70 -12.68 -9.76
N LEU A 494 6.56 -13.48 -9.10
CA LEU A 494 7.43 -13.02 -8.01
C LEU A 494 8.45 -11.97 -8.46
N ALA A 495 8.86 -11.99 -9.73
CA ALA A 495 9.85 -11.06 -10.25
C ALA A 495 9.36 -9.60 -10.21
N TRP A 496 8.06 -9.36 -10.36
CA TRP A 496 7.48 -8.00 -10.33
C TRP A 496 7.55 -7.33 -8.96
N TYR A 497 7.74 -8.12 -7.90
CA TYR A 497 8.01 -7.63 -6.55
C TYR A 497 9.49 -7.70 -6.19
N ASP A 498 10.15 -8.83 -6.46
CA ASP A 498 11.52 -9.07 -6.00
C ASP A 498 12.54 -8.09 -6.59
N VAL A 499 12.34 -7.62 -7.82
CA VAL A 499 13.24 -6.62 -8.42
C VAL A 499 13.18 -5.26 -7.72
N LEU A 500 12.12 -4.99 -6.94
CA LEU A 500 11.98 -3.80 -6.09
C LEU A 500 12.88 -3.87 -4.84
N TYR A 501 13.27 -5.09 -4.47
CA TYR A 501 14.05 -5.41 -3.27
C TYR A 501 15.22 -6.35 -3.61
N PRO A 502 16.15 -5.93 -4.49
CA PRO A 502 17.19 -6.82 -5.02
C PRO A 502 18.13 -7.35 -3.93
N THR A 503 18.24 -6.63 -2.81
CA THR A 503 18.85 -7.12 -1.57
C THR A 503 18.00 -6.65 -0.39
N PRO A 504 18.18 -7.23 0.80
CA PRO A 504 17.50 -6.76 2.02
C PRO A 504 17.83 -5.31 2.42
N THR A 505 18.89 -4.70 1.87
CA THR A 505 19.41 -3.38 2.29
C THR A 505 19.35 -2.30 1.20
N THR A 506 18.76 -2.61 0.05
CA THR A 506 18.73 -1.72 -1.13
C THR A 506 17.36 -1.71 -1.79
N GLY A 507 17.18 -0.86 -2.80
CA GLY A 507 15.90 -0.72 -3.51
C GLY A 507 14.90 0.03 -2.64
N LEU A 508 13.64 -0.38 -2.63
CA LEU A 508 12.62 0.30 -1.83
C LEU A 508 12.79 0.08 -0.31
N ALA A 509 13.55 -0.93 0.12
CA ALA A 509 13.83 -1.15 1.54
C ALA A 509 14.70 -0.04 2.17
N ASN A 510 15.58 0.57 1.37
CA ASN A 510 16.41 1.71 1.75
C ASN A 510 16.63 2.56 0.48
N PRO A 511 15.66 3.43 0.15
CA PRO A 511 15.64 4.10 -1.13
C PRO A 511 16.70 5.19 -1.22
N ALA A 512 17.44 5.22 -2.33
CA ALA A 512 18.51 6.21 -2.56
C ALA A 512 18.00 7.66 -2.64
N ALA A 513 16.72 7.84 -2.97
CA ALA A 513 16.02 9.12 -3.03
C ALA A 513 14.61 8.97 -2.48
N GLY A 514 13.95 10.07 -2.12
CA GLY A 514 12.57 10.05 -1.68
C GLY A 514 12.38 9.61 -0.22
N TYR A 515 11.16 9.19 0.10
CA TYR A 515 10.74 8.94 1.48
C TYR A 515 11.27 7.58 2.01
N PRO A 516 11.87 7.49 3.22
CA PRO A 516 12.60 6.30 3.65
C PRO A 516 11.74 5.04 3.83
N PHE A 517 10.47 5.19 4.19
CA PHE A 517 9.53 4.08 4.35
C PHE A 517 8.64 4.02 3.10
N SER A 518 9.22 3.69 1.96
CA SER A 518 8.49 3.55 0.69
C SER A 518 8.39 2.08 0.28
N GLY A 519 7.28 1.73 -0.35
CA GLY A 519 7.06 0.42 -0.94
C GLY A 519 6.09 0.50 -2.11
N THR A 520 5.43 -0.60 -2.40
CA THR A 520 4.43 -0.66 -3.46
C THR A 520 3.28 -1.55 -3.05
N THR A 521 2.07 -1.18 -3.40
CA THR A 521 0.93 -2.08 -3.32
C THR A 521 0.78 -2.81 -4.65
N GLN A 522 0.89 -4.14 -4.59
CA GLN A 522 0.66 -5.02 -5.72
C GLN A 522 -0.83 -5.18 -5.97
N VAL A 523 -1.23 -5.18 -7.23
CA VAL A 523 -2.47 -5.82 -7.64
C VAL A 523 -2.20 -7.29 -7.90
N LEU A 524 -3.13 -8.12 -7.44
CA LEU A 524 -3.18 -9.55 -7.68
C LEU A 524 -4.43 -9.81 -8.52
N ALA A 525 -4.22 -10.35 -9.70
CA ALA A 525 -5.28 -10.56 -10.68
C ALA A 525 -5.19 -11.97 -11.27
N HIS A 526 -6.17 -12.31 -12.08
CA HIS A 526 -6.18 -13.53 -12.86
C HIS A 526 -5.89 -13.19 -14.31
N GLN A 527 -5.28 -14.10 -15.04
CA GLN A 527 -5.10 -13.92 -16.48
C GLN A 527 -6.45 -13.87 -17.22
N CYS A 528 -7.45 -14.59 -16.74
CA CYS A 528 -8.72 -14.71 -17.45
C CYS A 528 -9.93 -14.30 -16.65
N TYR A 529 -10.77 -13.56 -17.35
CA TYR A 529 -12.06 -13.09 -16.88
C TYR A 529 -13.13 -13.44 -17.90
N LYS A 530 -14.38 -13.52 -17.45
CA LYS A 530 -15.50 -13.63 -18.39
C LYS A 530 -15.45 -12.50 -19.41
N ALA A 531 -15.91 -12.77 -20.64
CA ALA A 531 -15.81 -11.81 -21.75
C ALA A 531 -16.44 -10.44 -21.41
N THR A 532 -17.49 -10.42 -20.59
CA THR A 532 -18.14 -9.21 -20.09
C THR A 532 -17.35 -8.47 -19.01
N ASN A 533 -16.52 -9.17 -18.22
CA ASN A 533 -15.68 -8.57 -17.16
C ASN A 533 -14.33 -8.07 -17.67
N ARG A 534 -13.77 -8.74 -18.68
CA ARG A 534 -12.42 -8.43 -19.17
C ARG A 534 -12.23 -6.93 -19.50
N PRO A 535 -13.13 -6.23 -20.22
CA PRO A 535 -12.96 -4.81 -20.52
C PRO A 535 -12.92 -3.94 -19.26
N PHE A 536 -13.74 -4.24 -18.25
CA PHE A 536 -13.78 -3.52 -16.99
C PHE A 536 -12.47 -3.67 -16.20
N VAL A 537 -11.93 -4.89 -16.11
CA VAL A 537 -10.65 -5.12 -15.42
C VAL A 537 -9.51 -4.44 -16.16
N VAL A 538 -9.43 -4.57 -17.49
CA VAL A 538 -8.37 -3.94 -18.29
C VAL A 538 -8.45 -2.42 -18.21
N ASN A 539 -9.63 -1.81 -18.26
CA ASN A 539 -9.80 -0.36 -18.15
C ASN A 539 -9.47 0.14 -16.73
N PHE A 540 -9.95 -0.56 -15.70
CA PHE A 540 -9.63 -0.25 -14.31
C PHE A 540 -8.12 -0.19 -14.07
N LEU A 541 -7.37 -1.20 -14.54
CA LEU A 541 -5.92 -1.21 -14.42
C LEU A 541 -5.23 -0.24 -15.39
N GLY A 542 -5.85 0.00 -16.55
CA GLY A 542 -5.34 0.85 -17.61
C GLY A 542 -5.31 2.33 -17.27
N TRP A 543 -6.26 2.82 -16.46
CA TRP A 543 -6.25 4.21 -15.98
C TRP A 543 -5.01 4.55 -15.14
N ASN A 544 -4.49 3.61 -14.33
CA ASN A 544 -3.28 3.83 -13.53
C ASN A 544 -1.97 3.69 -14.31
N THR A 545 -2.04 3.20 -15.55
CA THR A 545 -0.88 3.08 -16.44
C THR A 545 -0.91 4.11 -17.59
N ASP A 546 -1.94 4.97 -17.62
CA ASP A 546 -2.28 5.83 -18.77
C ASP A 546 -2.46 5.04 -20.09
N ALA A 547 -2.77 3.74 -20.00
CA ALA A 547 -3.17 2.95 -21.16
C ALA A 547 -4.59 3.32 -21.63
N VAL A 548 -5.44 3.72 -20.68
CA VAL A 548 -6.73 4.37 -20.96
C VAL A 548 -6.59 5.85 -20.65
N THR A 549 -6.97 6.70 -21.61
CA THR A 549 -6.82 8.15 -21.53
C THR A 549 -8.08 8.90 -21.93
N ARG A 550 -9.14 8.21 -22.33
CA ARG A 550 -10.39 8.82 -22.77
C ARG A 550 -11.55 8.30 -21.95
N ASP A 551 -12.51 9.15 -21.63
CA ASP A 551 -13.74 8.72 -20.95
C ASP A 551 -14.80 8.24 -21.96
N SER A 552 -15.96 7.81 -21.45
CA SER A 552 -17.10 7.40 -22.27
C SER A 552 -17.66 8.49 -23.21
N ALA A 553 -17.38 9.76 -22.92
CA ALA A 553 -17.68 10.90 -23.78
C ALA A 553 -16.53 11.22 -24.76
N ASN A 554 -15.53 10.34 -24.87
CA ASN A 554 -14.33 10.48 -25.69
C ASN A 554 -13.45 11.70 -25.33
N ALA A 555 -13.64 12.30 -24.15
CA ALA A 555 -12.85 13.43 -23.68
C ALA A 555 -11.49 12.95 -23.14
N ASN A 556 -10.43 13.72 -23.37
CA ASN A 556 -9.08 13.35 -22.94
C ASN A 556 -8.89 13.57 -21.42
N ARG A 557 -8.75 12.46 -20.69
CA ARG A 557 -8.53 12.35 -19.25
C ARG A 557 -7.14 11.81 -18.90
N THR A 558 -6.16 11.94 -19.80
CA THR A 558 -4.77 11.55 -19.53
C THR A 558 -4.30 12.12 -18.20
N GLY A 559 -3.69 11.28 -17.35
CA GLY A 559 -3.16 11.72 -16.07
C GLY A 559 -4.20 11.96 -14.98
N ILE A 560 -5.49 11.64 -15.18
CA ILE A 560 -6.52 11.86 -14.16
C ILE A 560 -6.17 11.21 -12.81
N PHE A 561 -5.50 10.05 -12.84
CA PHE A 561 -4.97 9.40 -11.64
C PHE A 561 -3.47 9.63 -11.45
N THR A 562 -2.69 9.64 -12.53
CA THR A 562 -1.22 9.54 -12.49
C THR A 562 -0.49 10.88 -12.56
N ASN A 563 -1.17 12.00 -12.82
CA ASN A 563 -0.53 13.31 -12.85
C ASN A 563 0.11 13.59 -11.47
N ALA A 564 1.39 13.96 -11.47
CA ALA A 564 2.21 14.05 -10.26
C ALA A 564 1.82 15.19 -9.29
N SER A 565 0.92 16.09 -9.68
CA SER A 565 0.50 17.23 -8.85
C SER A 565 -1.01 17.36 -8.71
N THR A 566 -1.77 17.03 -9.76
CA THR A 566 -3.23 17.22 -9.79
C THR A 566 -4.01 15.92 -9.98
N GLY A 567 -3.32 14.81 -10.19
CA GLY A 567 -3.95 13.50 -10.31
C GLY A 567 -4.42 13.00 -8.96
N LEU A 568 -5.43 12.12 -8.98
CA LEU A 568 -6.01 11.54 -7.77
C LEU A 568 -4.93 10.95 -6.82
N LEU A 569 -3.97 10.20 -7.36
CA LEU A 569 -2.90 9.62 -6.53
C LEU A 569 -2.05 10.70 -5.85
N ALA A 570 -1.70 11.76 -6.59
CA ALA A 570 -0.91 12.86 -6.06
C ALA A 570 -1.61 13.60 -4.92
N LEU A 571 -2.91 13.88 -5.08
CA LEU A 571 -3.73 14.53 -4.07
C LEU A 571 -3.89 13.66 -2.82
N SER A 572 -3.91 12.33 -2.97
CA SER A 572 -4.04 11.39 -1.86
C SER A 572 -2.71 10.91 -1.29
N ASN A 573 -1.60 11.61 -1.59
CA ASN A 573 -0.25 11.29 -1.10
C ASN A 573 0.32 9.93 -1.55
N ILE A 574 -0.26 9.33 -2.60
CA ILE A 574 0.15 8.03 -3.15
C ILE A 574 0.98 8.27 -4.42
N GLY A 575 2.13 7.61 -4.51
CA GLY A 575 2.99 7.72 -5.69
C GLY A 575 2.42 6.94 -6.88
N THR A 576 2.57 7.50 -8.07
CA THR A 576 2.35 6.77 -9.33
C THR A 576 3.57 5.94 -9.70
N LEU A 577 3.36 4.88 -10.45
CA LEU A 577 4.45 4.14 -11.09
C LEU A 577 5.21 5.05 -12.06
N PRO A 578 6.56 4.98 -12.09
CA PRO A 578 7.36 5.62 -13.13
C PRO A 578 6.97 5.14 -14.53
N GLN A 579 7.19 5.97 -15.54
CA GLN A 579 6.84 5.65 -16.93
C GLN A 579 7.38 4.29 -17.42
N PRO A 580 8.63 3.86 -17.10
CA PRO A 580 9.12 2.53 -17.47
C PRO A 580 8.25 1.39 -16.91
N TRP A 581 7.79 1.53 -15.66
CA TRP A 581 6.88 0.57 -15.04
C TRP A 581 5.49 0.58 -15.68
N ARG A 582 4.92 1.77 -15.91
CA ARG A 582 3.60 1.89 -16.58
C ARG A 582 3.63 1.24 -17.96
N ARG A 583 4.68 1.46 -18.75
CA ARG A 583 4.86 0.81 -20.06
C ARG A 583 5.00 -0.71 -19.91
N ALA A 584 5.88 -1.19 -19.03
CA ALA A 584 6.11 -2.62 -18.87
C ALA A 584 4.83 -3.35 -18.44
N VAL A 585 4.07 -2.80 -17.49
CA VAL A 585 2.77 -3.34 -17.07
C VAL A 585 1.77 -3.35 -18.21
N ASN A 586 1.61 -2.24 -18.92
CA ASN A 586 0.68 -2.15 -20.04
C ASN A 586 1.00 -3.19 -21.13
N GLN A 587 2.27 -3.24 -21.56
CA GLN A 587 2.71 -4.15 -22.62
C GLN A 587 2.68 -5.63 -22.21
N THR A 588 2.80 -5.94 -20.92
CA THR A 588 2.76 -7.34 -20.47
C THR A 588 1.36 -7.83 -20.14
N PHE A 589 0.56 -7.02 -19.44
CA PHE A 589 -0.68 -7.50 -18.82
C PHE A 589 -1.95 -6.95 -19.46
N LEU A 590 -1.89 -5.78 -20.13
CA LEU A 590 -3.10 -5.11 -20.62
C LEU A 590 -3.26 -5.20 -22.14
N THR A 591 -2.18 -5.48 -22.87
CA THR A 591 -2.14 -5.52 -24.33
C THR A 591 -1.45 -6.79 -24.83
N ASP A 592 -1.94 -7.35 -25.95
CA ASP A 592 -1.18 -8.33 -26.74
C ASP A 592 -0.04 -7.60 -27.48
N SER A 593 1.14 -7.56 -26.85
CA SER A 593 2.22 -6.69 -27.27
C SER A 593 3.00 -7.24 -28.47
N ASN A 594 3.29 -6.35 -29.43
CA ASN A 594 4.18 -6.61 -30.55
C ASN A 594 5.65 -6.25 -30.25
N GLU A 595 6.00 -5.91 -29.02
CA GLU A 595 7.40 -5.68 -28.66
C GLU A 595 8.21 -6.97 -28.85
N THR A 596 9.34 -6.86 -29.54
CA THR A 596 10.24 -7.98 -29.82
C THR A 596 11.65 -7.68 -29.33
N ASN A 597 12.31 -8.69 -28.78
CA ASN A 597 13.72 -8.62 -28.41
C ASN A 597 14.34 -10.01 -28.57
N GLY A 598 15.52 -10.10 -29.22
CA GLY A 598 16.22 -11.36 -29.46
C GLY A 598 15.36 -12.45 -30.13
N GLY A 599 14.43 -12.07 -31.01
CA GLY A 599 13.53 -12.99 -31.71
C GLY A 599 12.30 -13.43 -30.93
N GLN A 600 12.14 -13.06 -29.65
CA GLN A 600 10.92 -13.32 -28.87
C GLN A 600 10.00 -12.10 -28.89
N ARG A 601 8.73 -12.30 -29.27
CA ARG A 601 7.64 -11.31 -29.10
C ARG A 601 7.04 -11.45 -27.71
N LEU A 602 6.80 -10.32 -27.03
CA LEU A 602 6.19 -10.32 -25.70
C LEU A 602 4.77 -10.91 -25.70
N GLY A 603 3.99 -10.64 -26.74
CA GLY A 603 2.70 -11.27 -27.01
C GLY A 603 2.77 -12.80 -27.19
N ASP A 604 3.93 -13.40 -27.42
CA ASP A 604 4.00 -14.87 -27.51
C ASP A 604 4.15 -15.51 -26.12
N LEU A 605 4.44 -14.72 -25.08
CA LEU A 605 4.47 -15.20 -23.69
C LEU A 605 3.06 -15.42 -23.11
N ASN A 606 2.02 -14.93 -23.79
CA ASN A 606 0.64 -15.06 -23.38
C ASN A 606 0.41 -14.65 -21.91
N LEU A 607 0.76 -13.41 -21.55
CA LEU A 607 0.65 -12.89 -20.17
C LEU A 607 -0.46 -11.86 -19.98
N TRP A 608 -1.06 -11.34 -21.06
CA TRP A 608 -2.10 -10.32 -20.96
C TRP A 608 -3.45 -10.89 -20.54
N ILE A 609 -4.26 -10.01 -19.98
CA ILE A 609 -5.61 -10.31 -19.51
C ILE A 609 -6.53 -10.61 -20.70
N GLN A 610 -7.15 -11.79 -20.65
CA GLN A 610 -7.94 -12.39 -21.72
C GLN A 610 -9.38 -12.66 -21.31
N SER A 611 -10.23 -12.78 -22.33
CA SER A 611 -11.58 -13.30 -22.16
C SER A 611 -11.51 -14.83 -22.06
N LEU A 612 -12.25 -15.40 -21.11
CA LEU A 612 -12.48 -16.84 -21.06
C LEU A 612 -13.11 -17.29 -22.39
N PRO A 613 -12.62 -18.37 -23.02
CA PRO A 613 -13.25 -18.94 -24.21
C PRO A 613 -14.69 -19.36 -23.88
N THR A 614 -15.65 -18.99 -24.72
CA THR A 614 -17.01 -19.54 -24.64
C THR A 614 -16.94 -21.04 -24.91
N PRO A 615 -17.60 -21.93 -24.13
CA PRO A 615 -17.55 -23.37 -24.38
C PRO A 615 -18.23 -23.70 -25.71
N ALA A 616 -17.46 -23.84 -26.78
CA ALA A 616 -17.95 -24.31 -28.06
C ALA A 616 -17.96 -25.85 -28.05
N GLY A 617 -19.02 -26.45 -27.51
CA GLY A 617 -19.59 -27.76 -27.91
C GLY A 617 -18.71 -29.01 -28.11
N THR A 618 -17.42 -28.99 -27.83
CA THR A 618 -16.50 -30.12 -28.03
C THR A 618 -15.42 -30.09 -26.95
N ALA A 619 -15.10 -31.27 -26.42
CA ALA A 619 -14.36 -31.51 -25.17
C ALA A 619 -12.85 -31.16 -25.22
N ASN A 620 -12.45 -30.06 -25.85
CA ASN A 620 -11.08 -29.57 -25.85
C ASN A 620 -11.02 -28.04 -26.03
N ALA A 621 -11.87 -27.30 -25.31
CA ALA A 621 -11.67 -25.87 -25.11
C ALA A 621 -10.34 -25.71 -24.34
N THR A 622 -9.26 -25.44 -25.07
CA THR A 622 -7.99 -25.06 -24.46
C THR A 622 -8.30 -23.87 -23.56
N ALA A 623 -7.97 -23.98 -22.28
CA ALA A 623 -8.02 -22.87 -21.33
C ALA A 623 -7.37 -21.63 -21.98
N CYS A 624 -7.55 -20.44 -21.40
CA CYS A 624 -6.61 -19.37 -21.69
C CYS A 624 -5.20 -19.93 -21.54
N ALA A 625 -4.54 -20.19 -22.66
CA ALA A 625 -3.42 -21.12 -22.69
C ALA A 625 -2.19 -20.37 -22.21
N GLY A 626 -2.14 -20.03 -20.93
CA GLY A 626 -0.92 -19.61 -20.27
C GLY A 626 0.12 -20.69 -20.56
N ALA A 627 1.32 -20.27 -20.96
CA ALA A 627 2.40 -21.21 -21.25
C ALA A 627 2.54 -22.18 -20.07
N THR A 628 2.29 -23.47 -20.33
CA THR A 628 2.55 -24.56 -19.40
C THR A 628 4.06 -24.64 -19.19
N GLY A 629 4.58 -23.83 -18.28
CA GLY A 629 6.03 -23.72 -18.06
C GLY A 629 6.44 -22.83 -16.89
N ILE A 630 5.57 -22.63 -15.88
CA ILE A 630 5.97 -22.09 -14.57
C ILE A 630 6.32 -23.25 -13.66
#